data_AF-A0A522E609-F1
#
_entry.id   AF-A0A522E609-F1
#
_cell.length_a   1.000
_cell.length_b   1.000
_cell.length_c   1.000
_cell.angle_alpha   90.00
_cell.angle_beta   90.00
_cell.angle_gamma   90.00
#
_symmetry.space_group_name_H-M   'P 1'
#
loop_
_entity.id
_entity.type
_entity.pdbx_description
1 polymer ?
#
loop_
_entity_poly.entity_id
_entity_poly.type
_entity_poly.pdbx_seq_one_letter_code
_entity_poly.pdbx_strand_id
1 'polypeptide(L)'
;METLINYLAVLVGGIAVIAIGALWYSPLLFGKQWVKLSGITEEKIRTAKAKGMAKAYILQFLFALLSVYVLAHLSAVQGVSTVSGIWSLVFWVWLGFQVPIQIGSVLWENKPFQLFVLNAFHGLVALLGAGIALVLIR
;
A
#
# COMPACT_ATOMS: atom_id res chain seq x y z
N MET A 1 -3.60 23.52 -16.33
CA MET A 1 -4.55 22.38 -16.31
C MET A 1 -5.12 22.29 -14.91
N GLU A 2 -6.38 22.67 -14.72
CA GLU A 2 -7.09 22.30 -13.49
C GLU A 2 -7.35 20.80 -13.53
N THR A 3 -6.73 20.03 -12.62
CA THR A 3 -7.01 18.60 -12.50
C THR A 3 -8.23 18.43 -11.59
N LEU A 4 -9.40 18.18 -12.17
CA LEU A 4 -10.59 17.79 -11.40
C LEU A 4 -10.33 16.39 -10.82
N ILE A 5 -10.01 16.32 -9.53
CA ILE A 5 -9.79 15.06 -8.81
C ILE A 5 -11.12 14.62 -8.18
N ASN A 6 -11.55 13.41 -8.51
CA ASN A 6 -12.73 12.79 -7.88
C ASN A 6 -12.37 12.29 -6.47
N TYR A 7 -12.76 13.05 -5.44
CA TYR A 7 -12.47 12.70 -4.04
C TYR A 7 -13.15 11.41 -3.57
N LEU A 8 -14.29 11.03 -4.17
CA LEU A 8 -14.92 9.75 -3.88
C LEU A 8 -14.06 8.58 -4.38
N ALA A 9 -13.49 8.70 -5.58
CA ALA A 9 -12.56 7.72 -6.12
C ALA A 9 -11.31 7.59 -5.24
N VAL A 10 -10.79 8.71 -4.71
CA VAL A 10 -9.67 8.71 -3.76
C VAL A 10 -10.04 8.00 -2.46
N LEU A 11 -11.22 8.28 -1.91
CA LEU A 11 -11.71 7.65 -0.68
C LEU A 11 -11.83 6.12 -0.86
N VAL A 12 -12.48 5.68 -1.94
CA VAL A 12 -12.64 4.24 -2.23
C VAL A 12 -11.29 3.59 -2.50
N GLY A 13 -10.38 4.25 -3.21
CA GLY A 13 -9.01 3.76 -3.39
C GLY A 13 -8.25 3.62 -2.07
N GLY A 14 -8.40 4.58 -1.14
CA GLY A 14 -7.81 4.49 0.19
C GLY A 14 -8.37 3.32 1.01
N ILE A 15 -9.68 3.07 0.92
CA ILE A 15 -10.32 1.88 1.52
C ILE A 15 -9.76 0.60 0.89
N ALA A 16 -9.56 0.57 -0.43
CA ALA A 16 -8.97 -0.59 -1.11
C ALA A 16 -7.56 -0.91 -0.60
N VAL A 17 -6.71 0.11 -0.38
CA VAL A 17 -5.37 -0.09 0.20
C VAL A 17 -5.45 -0.76 1.58
N ILE A 18 -6.35 -0.28 2.45
CA ILE A 18 -6.52 -0.84 3.80
C ILE A 18 -7.09 -2.26 3.74
N ALA A 19 -8.10 -2.51 2.90
CA ALA A 19 -8.71 -3.82 2.75
C ALA A 19 -7.70 -4.85 2.22
N ILE A 20 -6.90 -4.47 1.21
CA ILE A 20 -5.83 -5.32 0.66
C ILE A 20 -4.78 -5.58 1.73
N GLY A 21 -4.33 -4.58 2.48
CA GLY A 21 -3.37 -4.78 3.56
C GLY A 21 -3.90 -5.69 4.67
N ALA A 22 -5.14 -5.48 5.10
CA ALA A 22 -5.79 -6.33 6.10
C ALA A 22 -5.85 -7.79 5.62
N LEU A 23 -6.19 -8.04 4.36
CA LEU A 23 -6.22 -9.37 3.77
C LEU A 23 -4.80 -9.96 3.62
N TRP A 24 -3.84 -9.18 3.15
CA TRP A 24 -2.45 -9.59 2.90
C TRP A 24 -1.75 -10.06 4.18
N TYR A 25 -1.89 -9.30 5.27
CA TYR A 25 -1.30 -9.62 6.57
C TYR A 25 -2.25 -10.44 7.48
N SER A 26 -3.37 -10.93 6.95
CA SER A 26 -4.24 -11.85 7.67
C SER A 26 -3.65 -13.26 7.78
N PRO A 27 -4.16 -14.11 8.69
CA PRO A 27 -3.80 -15.53 8.72
C PRO A 27 -4.16 -16.33 7.46
N LEU A 28 -5.01 -15.79 6.58
CA LEU A 28 -5.46 -16.44 5.35
C LEU A 28 -4.42 -16.35 4.22
N LEU A 29 -3.69 -15.23 4.15
CA LEU A 29 -2.64 -15.03 3.17
C LEU A 29 -1.27 -15.11 3.85
N PHE A 30 -0.55 -13.99 3.96
CA PHE A 30 0.86 -13.95 4.30
C PHE A 30 1.14 -13.50 5.73
N GLY A 31 0.13 -13.32 6.58
CA GLY A 31 0.29 -12.84 7.95
C GLY A 31 1.22 -13.71 8.80
N LYS A 32 1.08 -15.03 8.74
CA LYS A 32 1.96 -15.97 9.48
C LYS A 32 3.42 -15.85 9.03
N GLN A 33 3.63 -15.76 7.72
CA GLN A 33 4.96 -15.61 7.13
C GLN A 33 5.58 -14.26 7.49
N TRP A 34 4.79 -13.18 7.44
CA TRP A 34 5.22 -11.84 7.82
C TRP A 34 5.63 -11.77 9.30
N VAL A 35 4.86 -12.36 10.23
CA VAL A 35 5.23 -12.40 11.66
C VAL A 35 6.57 -13.12 11.85
N LYS A 36 6.73 -14.30 11.23
CA LYS A 36 7.97 -15.09 11.29
C LYS A 36 9.17 -14.31 10.76
N LEU A 37 9.04 -13.72 9.57
CA LEU A 37 10.12 -12.99 8.90
C LEU A 37 10.44 -11.64 9.58
N SER A 38 9.44 -11.00 10.19
CA SER A 38 9.62 -9.71 10.86
C SER A 38 10.35 -9.84 12.20
N GLY A 39 10.39 -11.04 12.78
CA GLY A 39 10.96 -11.30 14.10
C GLY A 39 10.13 -10.72 15.24
N ILE A 40 8.83 -10.48 15.01
CA ILE A 40 7.93 -9.93 16.02
C ILE A 40 7.48 -11.08 16.92
N THR A 41 7.66 -10.92 18.23
CA THR A 41 7.23 -11.92 19.22
C THR A 41 5.72 -11.86 19.46
N GLU A 42 5.12 -12.99 19.83
CA GLU A 42 3.70 -13.04 20.19
C GLU A 42 3.35 -12.10 21.34
N GLU A 43 4.28 -11.94 22.29
CA GLU A 43 4.13 -10.99 23.40
C GLU A 43 4.00 -9.55 22.90
N LYS A 44 4.82 -9.14 21.93
CA LYS A 44 4.72 -7.81 21.31
C LYS A 44 3.38 -7.62 20.60
N ILE A 45 2.90 -8.64 19.88
CA ILE A 45 1.59 -8.60 19.21
C ILE A 45 0.47 -8.45 20.25
N ARG A 46 0.50 -9.25 21.32
CA ARG A 46 -0.50 -9.21 22.39
C ARG A 46 -0.52 -7.84 23.08
N THR A 47 0.65 -7.30 23.38
CA THR A 47 0.81 -5.99 24.01
C THR A 47 0.27 -4.87 23.11
N ALA A 48 0.57 -4.92 21.81
CA ALA A 48 0.07 -3.96 20.84
C ALA A 48 -1.46 -3.99 20.74
N LYS A 49 -2.05 -5.19 20.71
CA LYS A 49 -3.51 -5.37 20.74
C LYS A 49 -4.14 -4.81 22.02
N ALA A 50 -3.53 -5.08 23.18
CA ALA A 50 -4.03 -4.60 24.47
C ALA A 50 -3.99 -3.07 24.60
N LYS A 51 -2.98 -2.42 23.99
CA LYS A 51 -2.87 -0.95 23.95
C LYS A 51 -3.86 -0.27 22.99
N GLY A 52 -4.56 -1.06 22.18
CA GLY A 52 -5.43 -0.55 21.11
C GLY A 52 -4.63 -0.07 19.90
N MET A 53 -5.04 -0.51 18.72
CA MET A 53 -4.36 -0.20 17.45
C MET A 53 -5.07 0.89 16.64
N ALA A 54 -6.14 1.49 17.18
CA ALA A 54 -7.00 2.43 16.47
C ALA A 54 -6.22 3.62 15.90
N LYS A 55 -5.33 4.24 16.70
CA LYS A 55 -4.49 5.35 16.25
C LYS A 55 -3.61 4.96 15.05
N ALA A 56 -3.02 3.76 15.09
CA ALA A 56 -2.17 3.27 14.01
C ALA A 56 -2.98 3.04 12.72
N TYR A 57 -4.17 2.46 12.82
CA TYR A 57 -5.06 2.25 11.66
C TYR A 57 -5.56 3.57 11.06
N ILE A 58 -5.96 4.54 11.89
CA ILE A 58 -6.38 5.87 11.41
C ILE A 58 -5.23 6.53 10.66
N LEU A 59 -4.02 6.53 11.24
CA LEU A 59 -2.86 7.14 10.61
C LEU A 59 -2.50 6.43 9.30
N GLN A 60 -2.54 5.09 9.28
CA GLN A 60 -2.32 4.30 8.08
C GLN A 60 -3.34 4.62 6.98
N PHE A 61 -4.61 4.83 7.33
CA PHE A 61 -5.65 5.22 6.39
C PHE A 61 -5.41 6.63 5.82
N LEU A 62 -4.99 7.60 6.63
CA LEU A 62 -4.65 8.95 6.14
C LEU A 62 -3.48 8.91 5.14
N PHE A 63 -2.43 8.13 5.43
CA PHE A 63 -1.31 7.96 4.49
C PHE A 63 -1.69 7.17 3.24
N ALA A 64 -2.65 6.23 3.34
CA ALA A 64 -3.22 5.58 2.18
C ALA A 64 -3.97 6.58 1.30
N LEU A 65 -4.82 7.43 1.87
CA LEU A 65 -5.52 8.50 1.14
C LEU A 65 -4.52 9.45 0.45
N LEU A 66 -3.45 9.85 1.14
CA LEU A 66 -2.40 10.67 0.54
C LEU A 66 -1.76 9.98 -0.66
N SER A 67 -1.40 8.70 -0.54
CA SER A 67 -0.78 7.93 -1.64
C SER A 67 -1.72 7.83 -2.85
N VAL A 68 -3.00 7.56 -2.60
CA VAL A 68 -4.03 7.45 -3.64
C VAL A 68 -4.33 8.81 -4.28
N TYR A 69 -4.35 9.90 -3.50
CA TYR A 69 -4.50 11.25 -4.01
C TYR A 69 -3.34 11.64 -4.94
N VAL A 70 -2.10 11.37 -4.53
CA VAL A 70 -0.92 11.62 -5.39
C VAL A 70 -1.00 10.78 -6.66
N LEU A 71 -1.41 9.51 -6.56
CA LEU A 71 -1.62 8.66 -7.74
C LEU A 71 -2.71 9.22 -8.66
N ALA A 72 -3.82 9.72 -8.12
CA ALA A 72 -4.88 10.37 -8.89
C ALA A 72 -4.38 11.63 -9.60
N HIS A 73 -3.58 12.45 -8.92
CA HIS A 73 -2.96 13.64 -9.51
C HIS A 73 -2.00 13.27 -10.65
N LEU A 74 -1.10 12.30 -10.44
CA LEU A 74 -0.19 11.81 -11.49
C LEU A 74 -0.94 11.22 -12.68
N SER A 75 -2.02 10.48 -12.42
CA SER A 75 -2.90 9.92 -13.44
C SER A 75 -3.58 11.03 -14.27
N ALA A 76 -4.06 12.09 -13.62
CA ALA A 76 -4.69 13.22 -14.28
C ALA A 76 -3.70 14.03 -15.14
N VAL A 77 -2.49 14.27 -14.62
CA VAL A 77 -1.42 14.98 -15.36
C VAL A 77 -1.01 14.21 -16.63
N GLN A 78 -0.94 12.88 -16.55
CA GLN A 78 -0.57 12.02 -17.69
C GLN A 78 -1.75 11.67 -18.61
N GLY A 79 -2.97 12.13 -18.30
CA GLY A 79 -4.16 11.79 -19.08
C GLY A 79 -4.48 10.28 -19.09
N VAL A 80 -3.99 9.53 -18.10
CA VAL A 80 -4.26 8.09 -17.97
C VAL A 80 -5.75 7.91 -17.73
N SER A 81 -6.46 7.11 -18.53
CA SER A 81 -7.90 6.85 -18.37
C SER A 81 -8.32 5.39 -18.49
N THR A 82 -7.36 4.50 -18.72
CA THR A 82 -7.59 3.07 -18.92
C THR A 82 -6.97 2.26 -17.79
N VAL A 83 -7.48 1.04 -17.59
CA VAL A 83 -6.92 0.09 -16.62
C VAL A 83 -5.45 -0.23 -16.96
N SER A 84 -5.14 -0.44 -18.25
CA SER A 84 -3.75 -0.67 -18.68
C SER A 84 -2.84 0.53 -18.39
N GLY A 85 -3.34 1.76 -18.55
CA GLY A 85 -2.58 2.97 -18.28
C GLY A 85 -2.28 3.13 -16.79
N ILE A 86 -3.26 2.92 -15.91
CA ILE A 86 -3.04 3.05 -14.46
C ILE A 86 -2.14 1.94 -13.92
N TRP A 87 -2.19 0.74 -14.51
CA TRP A 87 -1.26 -0.35 -14.17
C TRP A 87 0.19 0.02 -14.51
N SER A 88 0.42 0.57 -15.71
CA SER A 88 1.76 1.04 -16.10
C SER A 88 2.26 2.14 -15.16
N LEU A 89 1.42 3.13 -14.87
CA LEU A 89 1.77 4.22 -13.95
C LEU A 89 2.13 3.69 -12.54
N VAL A 90 1.28 2.83 -11.98
CA VAL A 90 1.53 2.22 -10.66
C VAL A 90 2.81 1.39 -10.69
N PHE A 91 3.04 0.60 -11.74
CA PHE A 91 4.24 -0.21 -11.88
C PHE A 91 5.51 0.64 -11.87
N TRP A 92 5.55 1.74 -12.62
CA TRP A 92 6.72 2.62 -12.65
C TRP A 92 6.94 3.39 -11.34
N VAL A 93 5.86 3.86 -10.70
CA VAL A 93 5.96 4.49 -9.36
C VAL A 93 6.48 3.49 -8.34
N TRP A 94 5.95 2.27 -8.36
CA TRP A 94 6.39 1.18 -7.50
C TRP A 94 7.87 0.82 -7.74
N LEU A 95 8.25 0.58 -8.98
CA LEU A 95 9.60 0.14 -9.36
C LEU A 95 10.65 1.23 -9.11
N GLY A 96 10.34 2.49 -9.44
CA GLY A 96 11.28 3.60 -9.37
C GLY A 96 11.44 4.20 -7.97
N PHE A 97 10.40 4.17 -7.14
CA PHE A 97 10.42 4.83 -5.83
C PHE A 97 10.22 3.84 -4.69
N GLN A 98 9.18 3.01 -4.76
CA GLN A 98 8.81 2.19 -3.62
C GLN A 98 9.80 1.04 -3.37
N VAL A 99 10.20 0.32 -4.42
CA VAL A 99 11.15 -0.80 -4.34
C VAL A 99 12.53 -0.34 -3.84
N PRO A 100 13.16 0.70 -4.41
CA PRO A 100 14.51 1.11 -4.01
C PRO A 100 14.53 1.70 -2.59
N ILE A 101 13.47 2.35 -2.15
CA ILE A 101 13.40 2.86 -0.77
C ILE A 101 13.33 1.69 0.24
N GLN A 102 12.64 0.59 -0.09
CA GLN A 102 12.47 -0.54 0.83
C GLN A 102 13.71 -1.44 0.97
N ILE A 103 14.64 -1.42 0.00
CA ILE A 103 15.83 -2.29 0.03
C ILE A 103 16.73 -2.01 1.24
N GLY A 104 16.66 -0.79 1.81
CA GLY A 104 17.40 -0.42 3.02
C GLY A 104 17.13 -1.34 4.21
N SER A 105 15.94 -1.95 4.30
CA SER A 105 15.64 -2.94 5.34
C SER A 105 16.54 -4.18 5.26
N VAL A 106 16.92 -4.59 4.06
CA VAL A 106 17.83 -5.73 3.84
C VAL A 106 19.28 -5.28 4.05
N LEU A 107 19.64 -4.13 3.48
CA LEU A 107 21.03 -3.66 3.47
C LEU A 107 21.51 -3.16 4.84
N TRP A 108 20.64 -2.53 5.61
CA TRP A 108 21.02 -1.80 6.84
C TRP A 108 20.37 -2.36 8.10
N GLU A 109 19.16 -2.92 8.00
CA GLU A 109 18.41 -3.42 9.16
C GLU A 109 18.55 -4.95 9.36
N ASN A 110 19.36 -5.62 8.52
CA ASN A 110 19.56 -7.07 8.53
C ASN A 110 18.25 -7.88 8.47
N LYS A 111 17.22 -7.35 7.79
CA LYS A 111 15.96 -8.07 7.58
C LYS A 111 16.13 -9.10 6.46
N PRO A 112 15.44 -10.25 6.54
CA PRO A 112 15.52 -11.27 5.50
C PRO A 112 14.98 -10.74 4.17
N PHE A 113 15.64 -11.08 3.06
CA PHE A 113 15.25 -10.65 1.71
C PHE A 113 13.79 -11.03 1.38
N GLN A 114 13.30 -12.15 1.91
CA GLN A 114 11.92 -12.59 1.75
C GLN A 114 10.91 -11.60 2.35
N LEU A 115 11.26 -10.89 3.43
CA LEU A 115 10.41 -9.86 4.03
C LEU A 115 10.31 -8.64 3.10
N PHE A 116 11.44 -8.24 2.52
CA PHE A 116 11.48 -7.17 1.52
C PHE A 116 10.58 -7.50 0.33
N VAL A 117 10.72 -8.69 -0.26
CA VAL A 117 9.88 -9.14 -1.39
C VAL A 117 8.39 -9.10 -1.01
N LEU A 118 8.04 -9.65 0.16
CA LEU A 118 6.66 -9.69 0.64
C LEU A 118 6.05 -8.30 0.83
N ASN A 119 6.81 -7.35 1.39
CA ASN A 119 6.35 -5.97 1.60
C ASN A 119 6.31 -5.17 0.28
N ALA A 120 7.28 -5.40 -0.62
CA ALA A 120 7.34 -4.74 -1.92
C ALA A 120 6.15 -5.15 -2.80
N PHE A 121 5.84 -6.46 -2.87
CA PHE A 121 4.68 -6.95 -3.61
C PHE A 121 3.35 -6.52 -2.99
N HIS A 122 3.25 -6.52 -1.66
CA HIS A 122 2.07 -5.97 -0.98
C HIS A 122 1.76 -4.55 -1.47
N GLY A 123 2.76 -3.66 -1.48
CA GLY A 123 2.51 -2.28 -1.87
C GLY A 123 2.19 -2.14 -3.37
N LEU A 124 2.74 -2.99 -4.24
CA LEU A 124 2.33 -3.05 -5.65
C LEU A 124 0.84 -3.41 -5.77
N VAL A 125 0.41 -4.49 -5.12
CA VAL A 125 -0.98 -4.97 -5.18
C VAL A 125 -1.94 -3.94 -4.58
N ALA A 126 -1.57 -3.33 -3.46
CA ALA A 126 -2.36 -2.29 -2.81
C ALA A 126 -2.56 -1.06 -3.73
N LEU A 127 -1.50 -0.58 -4.37
CA LEU A 127 -1.58 0.56 -5.30
C LEU A 127 -2.33 0.21 -6.59
N LEU A 128 -2.19 -1.02 -7.10
CA LEU A 128 -2.97 -1.48 -8.26
C LEU A 128 -4.46 -1.52 -7.95
N GLY A 129 -4.84 -2.04 -6.77
CA GLY A 129 -6.23 -2.05 -6.31
C GLY A 129 -6.81 -0.64 -6.20
N ALA A 130 -6.04 0.30 -5.65
CA ALA A 130 -6.45 1.70 -5.59
C ALA A 130 -6.53 2.35 -6.98
N GLY A 131 -5.57 2.07 -7.86
CA GLY A 131 -5.54 2.57 -9.23
C GLY A 131 -6.77 2.15 -10.04
N ILE A 132 -7.26 0.92 -9.84
CA ILE A 132 -8.51 0.46 -10.46
C ILE A 132 -9.69 1.31 -9.99
N ALA A 133 -9.82 1.59 -8.69
CA ALA A 133 -10.87 2.48 -8.17
C ALA A 133 -10.80 3.89 -8.79
N LEU A 134 -9.59 4.43 -8.98
CA LEU A 134 -9.37 5.72 -9.63
C LEU A 134 -9.76 5.77 -11.10
N VAL A 135 -9.88 4.64 -11.79
CA VAL A 135 -10.32 4.57 -13.18
C VAL A 135 -11.81 4.28 -13.28
N LEU A 136 -12.35 3.41 -12.43
CA LEU A 136 -13.75 2.97 -12.51
C LEU A 136 -14.75 3.99 -11.94
N ILE A 137 -14.34 4.83 -11.01
CA ILE A 137 -15.22 5.79 -10.29
C ILE A 137 -14.99 7.22 -10.80
N ARG A 138 -14.49 7.38 -12.03
CA ARG A 138 -14.14 8.70 -12.58
C ARG A 138 -15.32 9.62 -12.74
#